data_AF-A0A4P9WPR2-F1
#
_entry.id   AF-A0A4P9WPR2-F1
#
_cell.length_a   1.000
_cell.length_b   1.000
_cell.length_c   1.000
_cell.angle_alpha   90.00
_cell.angle_beta   90.00
_cell.angle_gamma   90.00
#
_symmetry.space_group_name_H-M   'P 1'
#
loop_
_entity.id
_entity.type
_entity.pdbx_description
1 polymer ?
#
loop_
_entity_poly.entity_id
_entity_poly.type
_entity_poly.pdbx_seq_one_letter_code
_entity_poly.pdbx_strand_id
1 'polypeptide(L)'
;EVYVKINTDSENEREALEAKRKAGTATAADEANSIQDQARAYFTRMENGDAEALALWRKFRELSIVKYKQIYERINVHFDVYSGESEYDLTCMQGYLEKLRAMGLMKVDAGAEIVDLNAFSMGVALIAKKDGSMLYLSRDIAAAHDRAEKYQPDQLLYVVGNQQDHHFRQ
;
A
#
# COMPACT_ATOMS: atom_id res chain seq x y z
N GLU A 1 -21.23 8.11 -6.99
CA GLU A 1 -21.71 9.48 -6.73
C GLU A 1 -20.70 10.30 -5.93
N VAL A 2 -20.35 9.92 -4.70
CA VAL A 2 -19.38 10.69 -3.87
C VAL A 2 -17.99 10.84 -4.52
N TYR A 3 -17.41 9.76 -5.06
CA TYR A 3 -16.10 9.81 -5.74
C TYR A 3 -16.10 10.77 -6.94
N VAL A 4 -17.12 10.70 -7.79
CA VAL A 4 -17.27 11.57 -8.96
C VAL A 4 -17.39 13.03 -8.51
N LYS A 5 -18.21 13.29 -7.48
CA LYS A 5 -18.38 14.63 -6.94
C LYS A 5 -17.06 15.20 -6.40
N ILE A 6 -16.32 14.44 -5.60
CA ILE A 6 -15.03 14.88 -5.03
C ILE A 6 -14.02 15.17 -6.15
N ASN A 7 -13.96 14.34 -7.19
CA ASN A 7 -13.06 14.60 -8.32
C ASN A 7 -13.46 15.90 -9.05
N THR A 8 -14.74 16.10 -9.32
CA THR A 8 -15.24 17.33 -9.95
C THR A 8 -14.98 18.56 -9.06
N ASP A 9 -15.23 18.47 -7.76
CA ASP A 9 -14.97 19.57 -6.81
C ASP A 9 -13.46 19.90 -6.75
N SER A 10 -12.60 18.87 -6.76
CA SER A 10 -11.13 19.01 -6.79
C SER A 10 -10.63 19.64 -8.10
N GLU A 11 -11.18 19.24 -9.25
CA GLU A 11 -10.86 19.84 -10.55
C GLU A 11 -11.27 21.31 -10.60
N ASN A 12 -12.50 21.63 -10.16
CA ASN A 12 -13.02 22.99 -10.12
C ASN A 12 -12.19 23.90 -9.18
N GLU A 13 -11.80 23.38 -8.01
CA GLU A 13 -10.96 24.12 -7.06
C GLU A 13 -9.57 24.39 -7.65
N ARG A 14 -8.97 23.41 -8.34
CA ARG A 14 -7.68 23.58 -9.02
C ARG A 14 -7.75 24.66 -10.10
N GLU A 15 -8.79 24.64 -10.94
CA GLU A 15 -8.99 25.66 -11.98
C GLU A 15 -9.17 27.06 -11.39
N ALA A 16 -9.95 27.17 -10.31
CA ALA A 16 -10.14 28.43 -9.60
C ALA A 16 -8.83 28.95 -8.97
N LEU A 17 -8.01 28.07 -8.40
CA LEU A 17 -6.71 28.41 -7.83
C LEU A 17 -5.72 28.85 -8.92
N GLU A 18 -5.70 28.17 -10.08
CA GLU A 18 -4.89 28.58 -11.23
C GLU A 18 -5.31 29.95 -11.78
N ALA A 19 -6.61 30.23 -11.85
CA ALA A 19 -7.12 31.53 -12.25
C ALA A 19 -6.68 32.64 -11.26
N LYS A 20 -6.77 32.39 -9.95
CA LYS A 20 -6.27 33.30 -8.91
C LYS A 20 -4.76 33.53 -9.01
N ARG A 21 -3.97 32.48 -9.32
CA ARG A 21 -2.51 32.60 -9.54
C ARG A 21 -2.21 33.48 -10.74
N LYS A 22 -2.89 33.28 -11.87
CA LYS A 22 -2.75 34.12 -13.07
C LYS A 22 -3.17 35.58 -12.82
N ALA A 23 -4.15 35.80 -11.96
CA ALA A 23 -4.60 37.13 -11.56
C ALA A 23 -3.73 37.79 -10.47
N GLY A 24 -2.75 37.08 -9.89
CA GLY A 24 -1.91 37.58 -8.80
C GLY A 24 -2.61 37.74 -7.45
N THR A 25 -3.81 37.14 -7.29
CA THR A 25 -4.63 37.25 -6.07
C THR A 25 -4.67 35.98 -5.23
N ALA A 26 -3.88 34.97 -5.59
CA ALA A 26 -3.78 33.73 -4.81
C ALA A 26 -3.09 34.01 -3.47
N THR A 27 -3.71 33.53 -2.38
CA THR A 27 -3.14 33.62 -1.03
C THR A 27 -2.61 32.26 -0.57
N ALA A 28 -1.67 32.25 0.38
CA ALA A 28 -1.21 31.02 1.01
C ALA A 28 -2.35 30.25 1.72
N ALA A 29 -3.41 30.96 2.15
CA ALA A 29 -4.60 30.35 2.74
C ALA A 29 -5.50 29.66 1.70
N ASP A 30 -5.51 30.11 0.44
CA ASP A 30 -6.21 29.42 -0.64
C ASP A 30 -5.56 28.07 -0.97
N GLU A 31 -4.22 27.99 -0.88
CA GLU A 31 -3.47 26.75 -1.11
C GLU A 31 -3.64 25.77 0.07
N ALA A 32 -3.40 26.24 1.29
CA ALA A 32 -3.43 25.42 2.50
C ALA A 32 -4.81 24.83 2.85
N ASN A 33 -5.90 25.42 2.34
CA ASN A 33 -7.26 24.92 2.54
C ASN A 33 -7.79 24.07 1.37
N SER A 34 -6.98 23.82 0.35
CA SER A 34 -7.38 22.99 -0.78
C SER A 34 -7.81 21.59 -0.34
N ILE A 35 -8.72 20.97 -1.09
CA ILE A 35 -9.12 19.56 -0.94
C ILE A 35 -7.89 18.65 -0.95
N GLN A 36 -6.89 18.98 -1.77
CA GLN A 36 -5.65 18.23 -1.85
C GLN A 36 -4.82 18.31 -0.57
N ASP A 37 -4.68 19.50 0.03
CA ASP A 37 -3.93 19.66 1.27
C ASP A 37 -4.70 19.09 2.47
N GLN A 38 -6.03 19.19 2.48
CA GLN A 38 -6.87 18.48 3.46
C GLN A 38 -6.69 16.96 3.37
N ALA A 39 -6.64 16.39 2.15
CA ALA A 39 -6.40 14.97 1.95
C ALA A 39 -4.99 14.55 2.43
N ARG A 40 -3.97 15.37 2.18
CA ARG A 40 -2.60 15.15 2.70
C ARG A 40 -2.55 15.22 4.21
N ALA A 41 -3.16 16.23 4.82
CA ALA A 41 -3.23 16.36 6.27
C ALA A 41 -3.94 15.16 6.92
N TYR A 42 -5.03 14.68 6.30
CA TYR A 42 -5.74 13.48 6.74
C TYR A 42 -4.85 12.23 6.61
N PHE A 43 -4.11 12.09 5.51
CA PHE A 43 -3.16 11.00 5.31
C PHE A 43 -2.06 10.99 6.38
N THR A 44 -1.45 12.15 6.67
CA THR A 44 -0.46 12.29 7.75
C THR A 44 -1.04 11.90 9.11
N ARG A 45 -2.30 12.24 9.40
CA ARG A 45 -2.98 11.77 10.64
C ARG A 45 -3.05 10.25 10.71
N MET A 46 -3.40 9.59 9.60
CA MET A 46 -3.43 8.12 9.54
C MET A 46 -2.05 7.50 9.77
N GLU A 47 -1.00 8.03 9.14
CA GLU A 47 0.38 7.56 9.33
C GLU A 47 0.86 7.71 10.77
N ASN A 48 0.43 8.77 11.45
CA ASN A 48 0.74 9.01 12.86
C ASN A 48 -0.14 8.19 13.83
N GLY A 49 -1.01 7.31 13.34
CA GLY A 49 -1.82 6.43 14.18
C GLY A 49 -3.05 7.09 14.82
N ASP A 50 -3.53 8.22 14.28
CA ASP A 50 -4.73 8.89 14.77
C ASP A 50 -5.94 7.95 14.75
N ALA A 51 -6.49 7.68 15.94
CA ALA A 51 -7.53 6.68 16.12
C ALA A 51 -8.84 7.02 15.40
N GLU A 52 -9.20 8.30 15.31
CA GLU A 52 -10.42 8.73 14.61
C GLU A 52 -10.23 8.60 13.10
N ALA A 53 -9.09 9.03 12.59
CA ALA A 53 -8.77 8.96 11.18
C ALA A 53 -8.75 7.50 10.70
N LEU A 54 -8.12 6.62 11.48
CA LEU A 54 -8.07 5.18 11.23
C LEU A 54 -9.44 4.52 11.37
N ALA A 55 -10.28 4.93 12.34
CA ALA A 55 -11.63 4.39 12.48
C ALA A 55 -12.50 4.68 11.26
N LEU A 56 -12.44 5.90 10.73
CA LEU A 56 -13.16 6.26 9.51
C LEU A 56 -12.61 5.51 8.28
N TRP A 57 -11.30 5.37 8.15
CA TRP A 57 -10.70 4.54 7.10
C TRP A 57 -11.16 3.07 7.18
N ARG A 58 -11.18 2.47 8.38
CA ARG A 58 -11.70 1.10 8.60
C ARG A 58 -13.14 0.97 8.15
N LYS A 59 -13.99 1.94 8.48
CA LYS A 59 -15.38 1.99 8.03
C LYS A 59 -15.49 2.01 6.51
N PHE A 60 -14.66 2.80 5.82
CA PHE A 60 -14.62 2.79 4.35
C PHE A 60 -14.18 1.43 3.79
N ARG A 61 -13.14 0.81 4.37
CA ARG A 61 -12.69 -0.54 3.99
C ARG A 61 -13.82 -1.57 4.15
N GLU A 62 -14.50 -1.58 5.28
CA GLU A 62 -15.60 -2.51 5.58
C GLU A 62 -16.76 -2.36 4.59
N LEU A 63 -17.19 -1.12 4.32
CA LEU A 63 -18.23 -0.84 3.32
C LEU A 63 -17.81 -1.31 1.92
N SER A 64 -16.53 -1.18 1.58
CA SER A 64 -15.99 -1.64 0.29
C SER A 64 -16.04 -3.17 0.19
N ILE A 65 -15.67 -3.89 1.26
CA ILE A 65 -15.78 -5.35 1.33
C ILE A 65 -17.23 -5.81 1.20
N VAL A 66 -18.19 -5.14 1.84
CA VAL A 66 -19.63 -5.44 1.68
C VAL A 66 -20.04 -5.34 0.20
N LYS A 67 -19.56 -4.32 -0.51
CA LYS A 67 -19.84 -4.16 -1.94
C LYS A 67 -19.14 -5.19 -2.82
N TYR A 68 -17.89 -5.54 -2.53
CA TYR A 68 -17.19 -6.59 -3.25
C TYR A 68 -17.87 -7.95 -3.10
N LYS A 69 -18.32 -8.31 -1.89
CA LYS A 69 -19.11 -9.53 -1.65
C LYS A 69 -20.34 -9.60 -2.56
N GLN A 70 -21.11 -8.52 -2.65
CA GLN A 70 -22.28 -8.43 -3.52
C GLN A 70 -21.93 -8.61 -5.00
N ILE A 71 -20.78 -8.11 -5.45
CA ILE A 71 -20.33 -8.24 -6.84
C ILE A 71 -19.86 -9.66 -7.13
N TYR A 72 -19.06 -10.25 -6.25
CA TYR A 72 -18.54 -11.62 -6.39
C TYR A 72 -19.65 -12.67 -6.33
N GLU A 73 -20.67 -12.46 -5.49
CA GLU A 73 -21.82 -13.36 -5.39
C GLU A 73 -22.58 -13.48 -6.72
N ARG A 74 -22.67 -12.41 -7.51
CA ARG A 74 -23.31 -12.44 -8.84
C ARG A 74 -22.63 -13.38 -9.84
N ILE A 75 -21.36 -13.69 -9.60
CA ILE A 75 -20.57 -14.64 -10.40
C ILE A 75 -20.22 -15.90 -9.60
N ASN A 76 -20.93 -16.15 -8.50
CA ASN A 76 -20.75 -17.30 -7.61
C ASN A 76 -19.31 -17.48 -7.08
N VAL A 77 -18.64 -16.37 -6.79
CA VAL A 77 -17.32 -16.35 -6.17
C VAL A 77 -17.46 -16.03 -4.69
N HIS A 78 -16.83 -16.84 -3.84
CA HIS A 78 -16.82 -16.69 -2.39
C HIS A 78 -15.39 -16.73 -1.87
N PHE A 79 -15.09 -15.89 -0.89
CA PHE A 79 -13.78 -15.85 -0.22
C PHE A 79 -13.99 -16.02 1.29
N ASP A 80 -13.17 -16.86 1.92
CA ASP A 80 -13.19 -17.06 3.38
C ASP A 80 -12.59 -15.86 4.12
N VAL A 81 -11.57 -15.23 3.52
CA VAL A 81 -10.80 -14.15 4.12
C VAL A 81 -10.68 -12.98 3.16
N TYR A 82 -10.95 -11.77 3.67
CA TYR A 82 -10.72 -10.50 2.97
C TYR A 82 -9.59 -9.76 3.68
N SER A 83 -8.34 -10.12 3.36
CA SER A 83 -7.14 -9.46 3.89
C SER A 83 -6.65 -8.36 2.95
N GLY A 84 -5.90 -7.41 3.49
CA GLY A 84 -5.33 -6.31 2.71
C GLY A 84 -3.92 -5.93 3.14
N GLU A 85 -3.23 -5.18 2.29
CA GLU A 85 -1.84 -4.74 2.51
C GLU A 85 -1.64 -3.96 3.81
N SER A 86 -2.68 -3.26 4.29
CA SER A 86 -2.70 -2.52 5.55
C SER A 86 -2.50 -3.39 6.80
N GLU A 87 -2.66 -4.71 6.69
CA GLU A 87 -2.39 -5.64 7.79
C GLU A 87 -0.88 -5.85 8.00
N TYR A 88 -0.06 -5.43 7.05
CA TYR A 88 1.40 -5.57 7.07
C TYR A 88 2.05 -4.19 7.12
N ASP A 89 2.04 -3.60 8.31
CA ASP A 89 2.70 -2.33 8.57
C ASP A 89 4.24 -2.47 8.61
N LEU A 90 4.93 -1.33 8.77
CA LEU A 90 6.38 -1.28 8.79
C LEU A 90 6.99 -2.20 9.87
N THR A 91 6.39 -2.22 11.06
CA THR A 91 6.89 -3.01 12.20
C THR A 91 6.73 -4.51 11.92
N CYS A 92 5.58 -4.92 11.40
CA CYS A 92 5.33 -6.29 10.98
C CYS A 92 6.34 -6.73 9.91
N MET A 93 6.51 -5.94 8.85
CA MET A 93 7.48 -6.23 7.78
C MET A 93 8.91 -6.33 8.33
N GLN A 94 9.34 -5.38 9.16
CA GLN A 94 10.66 -5.42 9.79
C GLN A 94 10.89 -6.71 10.58
N GLY A 95 9.89 -7.17 11.35
CA GLY A 95 9.99 -8.41 12.12
C GLY A 95 10.24 -9.64 11.25
N TYR A 96 9.60 -9.74 10.08
CA TYR A 96 9.86 -10.82 9.13
C TYR A 96 11.22 -10.67 8.44
N LEU A 97 11.65 -9.46 8.11
CA LEU A 97 12.96 -9.22 7.51
C LEU A 97 14.12 -9.53 8.47
N GLU A 98 13.96 -9.32 9.78
CA GLU A 98 14.96 -9.75 10.77
C GLU A 98 15.23 -11.27 10.70
N LYS A 99 14.21 -12.08 10.39
CA LYS A 99 14.40 -13.52 10.17
C LYS A 99 15.31 -13.77 8.97
N LEU A 100 15.11 -13.05 7.86
CA LEU A 100 15.97 -13.15 6.66
C LEU A 100 17.41 -12.68 6.93
N ARG A 101 17.59 -11.62 7.73
CA ARG A 101 18.91 -11.16 8.18
C ARG A 101 19.59 -12.21 9.04
N ALA A 102 18.88 -12.80 10.01
CA ALA A 102 19.41 -13.84 10.89
C ALA A 102 19.81 -15.11 10.13
N MET A 103 19.15 -15.42 9.01
CA MET A 103 19.51 -16.52 8.11
C MET A 103 20.72 -16.20 7.20
N GLY A 104 21.21 -14.95 7.21
CA GLY A 104 22.33 -14.51 6.36
C GLY A 104 21.98 -14.39 4.87
N LEU A 105 20.69 -14.28 4.54
CA LEU A 105 20.21 -14.20 3.15
C LEU A 105 20.27 -12.77 2.59
N MET A 106 20.26 -11.76 3.46
CA MET A 106 20.28 -10.35 3.07
C MET A 106 21.70 -9.77 3.09
N LYS A 107 21.99 -8.89 2.13
CA LYS A 107 23.25 -8.14 2.04
C LYS A 107 22.95 -6.64 1.99
N VAL A 108 23.86 -5.83 2.52
CA VAL A 108 23.82 -4.37 2.35
C VAL A 108 24.66 -3.99 1.14
N ASP A 109 24.05 -3.30 0.18
CA ASP A 109 24.73 -2.75 -0.99
C ASP A 109 24.33 -1.28 -1.19
N ALA A 110 25.31 -0.39 -1.33
CA ALA A 110 25.13 1.06 -1.36
C ALA A 110 24.23 1.65 -0.24
N GLY A 111 24.12 0.94 0.90
CA GLY A 111 23.26 1.31 2.03
C GLY A 111 21.82 0.84 1.92
N ALA A 112 21.43 0.17 0.83
CA ALA A 112 20.17 -0.53 0.69
C ALA A 112 20.32 -2.01 1.05
N GLU A 113 19.23 -2.67 1.42
CA GLU A 113 19.23 -4.11 1.70
C GLU A 113 18.68 -4.89 0.52
N ILE A 114 19.45 -5.90 0.10
CA ILE A 114 19.19 -6.68 -1.11
C ILE A 114 19.30 -8.18 -0.84
N VAL A 115 18.69 -8.98 -1.70
CA VAL A 115 18.90 -10.43 -1.80
C VAL A 115 19.43 -10.76 -3.19
N ASP A 116 20.52 -11.53 -3.23
CA ASP A 116 21.17 -11.94 -4.46
C ASP A 116 20.56 -13.25 -4.98
N LEU A 117 19.80 -13.14 -6.08
CA LEU A 117 19.07 -14.24 -6.73
C LEU A 117 19.70 -14.61 -8.08
N ASN A 118 20.95 -14.23 -8.34
CA ASN A 118 21.62 -14.53 -9.61
C ASN A 118 21.74 -16.04 -9.86
N ALA A 119 21.89 -16.85 -8.81
CA ALA A 119 21.88 -18.32 -8.92
C ALA A 119 20.59 -18.88 -9.55
N PHE A 120 19.49 -18.15 -9.46
CA PHE A 120 18.20 -18.51 -10.04
C PHE A 120 17.89 -17.76 -11.34
N SER A 121 18.86 -17.02 -11.89
CA SER A 121 18.67 -16.14 -13.06
C SER A 121 17.62 -15.04 -12.83
N MET A 122 17.53 -14.51 -11.60
CA MET A 122 16.55 -13.47 -11.23
C MET A 122 17.18 -12.15 -10.80
N GLY A 123 18.50 -12.01 -10.89
CA GLY A 123 19.21 -10.78 -10.58
C GLY A 123 19.30 -10.51 -9.08
N VAL A 124 19.16 -9.23 -8.71
CA VAL A 124 19.21 -8.76 -7.33
C VAL A 124 17.84 -8.17 -6.97
N ALA A 125 17.26 -8.68 -5.88
CA ALA A 125 16.00 -8.18 -5.34
C ALA A 125 16.27 -7.10 -4.29
N LEU A 126 15.67 -5.92 -4.46
CA LEU A 126 15.73 -4.83 -3.49
C LEU A 126 14.63 -5.04 -2.42
N ILE A 127 15.04 -5.14 -1.16
CA ILE A 127 14.14 -5.43 -0.03
C ILE A 127 13.86 -4.15 0.76
N ALA A 128 14.89 -3.41 1.15
CA ALA A 128 14.74 -2.13 1.85
C ALA A 128 15.61 -1.06 1.21
N LYS A 129 15.06 0.15 1.07
CA LYS A 129 15.86 1.29 0.60
C LYS A 129 16.77 1.79 1.73
N LYS A 130 17.73 2.65 1.35
CA LYS A 130 18.68 3.26 2.29
C LYS A 130 18.03 4.11 3.39
N ASP A 131 16.85 4.67 3.14
CA ASP A 131 16.08 5.43 4.12
C ASP A 131 15.25 4.54 5.06
N GLY A 132 15.37 3.21 4.95
CA GLY A 132 14.60 2.23 5.72
C GLY A 132 13.17 2.04 5.22
N SER A 133 12.77 2.72 4.13
CA SER A 133 11.45 2.51 3.52
C SER A 133 11.37 1.12 2.88
N MET A 134 10.22 0.48 3.10
CA MET A 134 9.93 -0.86 2.59
C MET A 134 9.24 -0.80 1.23
N LEU A 135 9.38 -1.89 0.49
CA LEU A 135 8.85 -2.06 -0.86
C LEU A 135 7.70 -3.07 -0.87
N TYR A 136 6.98 -3.14 -1.99
CA TYR A 136 5.94 -4.13 -2.21
C TYR A 136 6.46 -5.57 -1.99
N LEU A 137 7.68 -5.87 -2.44
CA LEU A 137 8.29 -7.19 -2.24
C LEU A 137 8.43 -7.56 -0.76
N SER A 138 8.88 -6.62 0.08
CA SER A 138 9.00 -6.84 1.53
C SER A 138 7.65 -7.10 2.20
N ARG A 139 6.59 -6.45 1.70
CA ARG A 139 5.23 -6.70 2.15
C ARG A 139 4.74 -8.09 1.74
N ASP A 140 4.99 -8.50 0.49
CA ASP A 140 4.58 -9.82 0.01
C ASP A 140 5.36 -10.96 0.69
N ILE A 141 6.64 -10.76 1.01
CA ILE A 141 7.43 -11.70 1.83
C ILE A 141 6.80 -11.84 3.21
N ALA A 142 6.49 -10.72 3.88
CA ALA A 142 5.84 -10.74 5.18
C ALA A 142 4.48 -11.46 5.12
N ALA A 143 3.68 -11.18 4.08
CA ALA A 143 2.37 -11.81 3.89
C ALA A 143 2.47 -13.30 3.56
N ALA A 144 3.45 -13.72 2.76
CA ALA A 144 3.70 -15.12 2.47
C ALA A 144 4.08 -15.89 3.74
N HIS A 145 4.96 -15.30 4.56
CA HIS A 145 5.39 -15.89 5.82
C HIS A 145 4.26 -15.97 6.84
N ASP A 146 3.46 -14.91 6.98
CA ASP A 146 2.28 -14.90 7.86
C ASP A 146 1.28 -15.98 7.48
N ARG A 147 0.96 -16.10 6.17
CA ARG A 147 0.06 -17.14 5.66
C ARG A 147 0.61 -18.54 5.91
N ALA A 148 1.91 -18.75 5.73
CA ALA A 148 2.56 -20.03 5.97
C ALA A 148 2.48 -20.44 7.46
N GLU A 149 2.77 -19.52 8.38
CA GLU A 149 2.69 -19.79 9.83
C GLU A 149 1.23 -19.98 10.29
N LYS A 150 0.31 -19.14 9.79
CA LYS A 150 -1.09 -19.12 10.22
C LYS A 150 -1.90 -20.31 9.71
N TYR A 151 -1.72 -20.68 8.44
CA TYR A 151 -2.56 -21.69 7.79
C TYR A 151 -1.85 -23.03 7.60
N GLN A 152 -0.51 -23.05 7.67
CA GLN A 152 0.31 -24.25 7.42
C GLN A 152 -0.14 -25.03 6.18
N PRO A 153 -0.30 -24.37 5.02
CA PRO A 153 -0.88 -25.01 3.86
C PRO A 153 0.13 -25.94 3.17
N ASP A 154 -0.36 -26.99 2.52
CA ASP A 154 0.48 -27.81 1.64
C ASP A 154 0.96 -27.01 0.41
N GLN A 155 0.14 -26.06 -0.06
CA GLN A 155 0.42 -25.24 -1.23
C GLN A 155 -0.14 -23.82 -1.08
N LEU A 156 0.60 -22.84 -1.60
CA LEU A 156 0.17 -21.44 -1.70
C LEU A 156 0.15 -21.01 -3.17
N LEU A 157 -1.03 -20.66 -3.67
CA LEU A 157 -1.25 -20.28 -5.07
C LEU A 157 -1.52 -18.77 -5.19
N TYR A 158 -0.71 -18.09 -6.00
CA TYR A 158 -0.87 -16.67 -6.30
C TYR A 158 -1.52 -16.48 -7.67
N VAL A 159 -2.77 -16.01 -7.69
CA VAL A 159 -3.52 -15.71 -8.91
C VAL A 159 -3.45 -14.21 -9.20
N VAL A 160 -2.47 -13.81 -10.00
CA VAL A 160 -2.15 -12.41 -10.30
C VAL A 160 -1.98 -12.16 -11.80
N GLY A 161 -1.90 -10.89 -12.20
CA GLY A 161 -1.60 -10.52 -13.59
C GLY A 161 -0.20 -10.96 -14.02
N ASN A 162 -0.04 -11.39 -15.27
CA ASN A 162 1.24 -11.87 -15.81
C ASN A 162 2.36 -10.83 -15.79
N GLN A 163 2.04 -9.54 -15.70
CA GLN A 163 3.01 -8.47 -15.55
C GLN A 163 3.82 -8.58 -14.24
N GLN A 164 3.31 -9.33 -13.26
CA GLN A 164 3.95 -9.55 -11.96
C GLN A 164 4.76 -10.85 -11.91
N ASP A 165 4.93 -11.59 -13.01
CA ASP A 165 5.66 -12.87 -13.04
C ASP A 165 7.04 -12.78 -12.39
N HIS A 166 7.85 -11.79 -12.81
CA HIS A 166 9.20 -11.64 -12.26
C HIS A 166 9.18 -11.35 -10.75
N HIS A 167 8.25 -10.53 -10.29
CA HIS A 167 8.10 -10.18 -8.86
C HIS A 167 7.76 -11.39 -8.00
N PHE A 168 6.83 -12.25 -8.44
CA PHE A 168 6.43 -13.44 -7.67
C PHE A 168 7.41 -14.61 -7.78
N ARG A 169 8.29 -14.58 -8.80
CA ARG A 169 9.39 -15.53 -8.89
C ARG A 169 10.54 -15.18 -7.96
N GLN A 170 10.79 -13.88 -7.74
CA GLN A 170 11.78 -13.37 -6.79
C GLN A 170 11.40 -13.69 -5.34
#